data_AF-A0A8B9FTV7-F1
#
_entry.id   AF-A0A8B9FTV7-F1
#
_cell.length_a   1.000
_cell.length_b   1.000
_cell.length_c   1.000
_cell.angle_alpha   90.00
_cell.angle_beta   90.00
_cell.angle_gamma   90.00
#
_symmetry.space_group_name_H-M   'P 1'
#
loop_
_entity.id
_entity.type
_entity.pdbx_description
1 polymer ?
#
loop_
_entity_poly.entity_id
_entity_poly.type
_entity_poly.pdbx_seq_one_letter_code
_entity_poly.pdbx_strand_id
1 'polypeptide(L)'
;MGWNWGKIFYLARPTAANLALFEAWSSSRNQAELFFGDQVDRCYRCPLRQGQTLFIPTGWIHAVLTPVDCLAFGGNFLHSLNIDMQLK
;
A
#
# COMPACT_ATOMS: atom_id res chain seq x y z
N MET A 1 2.36 -3.13 -29.79
CA MET A 1 1.59 -3.68 -28.66
C MET A 1 1.96 -2.88 -27.41
N GLY A 2 1.15 -1.89 -27.04
CA GLY A 2 1.41 -1.06 -25.85
C GLY A 2 0.99 -1.81 -24.59
N TRP A 3 1.86 -1.84 -23.58
CA TRP A 3 1.52 -2.40 -22.28
C TRP A 3 0.45 -1.51 -21.64
N ASN A 4 -0.80 -1.97 -21.55
CA ASN A 4 -1.88 -1.28 -20.84
C ASN A 4 -1.60 -1.34 -19.33
N TRP A 5 -0.87 -0.34 -18.82
CA TRP A 5 -0.68 -0.10 -17.39
C TRP A 5 -2.01 0.34 -16.75
N GLY A 6 -2.25 -0.02 -15.48
CA GLY A 6 -3.48 0.36 -14.77
C GLY A 6 -3.20 1.15 -13.49
N LYS A 7 -2.56 0.50 -12.51
CA LYS A 7 -2.26 1.09 -11.20
C LYS A 7 -0.81 0.81 -10.79
N ILE A 8 -0.21 1.69 -10.02
CA ILE A 8 1.10 1.47 -9.38
C ILE A 8 0.87 1.53 -7.88
N PHE A 9 1.12 0.43 -7.19
CA PHE A 9 1.10 0.35 -5.73
C PHE A 9 2.49 0.63 -5.18
N TYR A 10 2.57 1.43 -4.13
CA TYR A 10 3.75 1.59 -3.28
C TYR A 10 3.45 0.90 -1.97
N LEU A 11 4.25 -0.11 -1.60
CA LEU A 11 3.96 -1.04 -0.52
C LEU A 11 5.08 -1.01 0.51
N ALA A 12 4.74 -0.82 1.79
CA ALA A 12 5.67 -0.95 2.90
C ALA A 12 5.22 -2.09 3.83
N ARG A 13 6.17 -2.92 4.27
CA ARG A 13 5.90 -4.05 5.17
C ARG A 13 5.39 -3.54 6.53
N PRO A 14 4.42 -4.23 7.16
CA PRO A 14 3.91 -3.87 8.50
C PRO A 14 4.86 -4.35 9.62
N THR A 15 6.11 -3.90 9.57
CA THR A 15 7.03 -4.11 10.69
C THR A 15 6.60 -3.22 11.86
N ALA A 16 6.93 -3.62 13.10
CA ALA A 16 6.62 -2.78 14.27
C ALA A 16 7.17 -1.35 14.12
N ALA A 17 8.38 -1.21 13.55
CA ALA A 17 8.99 0.09 13.26
C ALA A 17 8.19 0.90 12.22
N ASN A 18 7.80 0.28 11.10
CA ASN A 18 7.05 0.97 10.05
C ASN A 18 5.65 1.37 10.52
N LEU A 19 4.99 0.55 11.35
CA LEU A 19 3.68 0.87 11.93
C LEU A 19 3.78 2.07 12.89
N ALA A 20 4.79 2.08 13.77
CA ALA A 20 5.02 3.23 14.65
C ALA A 20 5.35 4.51 13.86
N LEU A 21 6.16 4.41 12.80
CA LEU A 21 6.41 5.53 11.88
C LEU A 21 5.13 5.99 11.18
N PHE A 22 4.28 5.04 10.76
CA PHE A 22 3.02 5.36 10.09
C PHE A 22 2.04 6.07 11.03
N GLU A 23 1.92 5.63 12.28
CA GLU A 23 1.13 6.30 13.32
C GLU A 23 1.62 7.73 13.57
N ALA A 24 2.94 7.91 13.72
CA ALA A 24 3.56 9.22 13.89
C ALA A 24 3.36 10.14 12.67
N TRP A 25 3.56 9.61 11.46
CA TRP A 25 3.32 10.34 10.20
C TRP A 25 1.85 10.71 10.04
N SER A 26 0.92 9.80 10.38
CA SER A 26 -0.52 10.03 10.23
C SER A 26 -1.08 11.12 11.14
N SER A 27 -0.36 11.42 12.23
CA SER A 27 -0.71 12.47 13.19
C SER A 27 0.16 13.73 13.04
N SER A 28 1.08 13.78 12.07
CA SER A 28 1.98 14.91 11.90
C SER A 28 1.29 16.09 11.21
N ARG A 29 1.67 17.32 11.59
CA ARG A 29 1.11 18.54 10.98
C ARG A 29 1.50 18.73 9.51
N ASN A 30 2.61 18.12 9.11
CA ASN A 30 3.18 18.20 7.77
C ASN A 30 2.97 16.91 6.97
N GLN A 31 1.98 16.07 7.34
CA GLN A 31 1.68 14.81 6.67
C GLN A 31 1.56 14.96 5.14
N ALA A 32 0.91 16.03 4.67
CA ALA A 32 0.69 16.31 3.25
C ALA A 32 1.97 16.72 2.49
N GLU A 33 3.01 17.17 3.19
CA GLU A 33 4.28 17.62 2.61
C GLU A 33 5.34 16.52 2.61
N LEU A 34 5.11 15.42 3.34
CA LEU A 34 6.06 14.32 3.51
C LEU A 34 5.54 13.04 2.85
N PHE A 35 6.31 12.50 1.93
CA PHE A 35 6.05 11.17 1.39
C PHE A 35 6.49 10.09 2.38
N PHE A 36 5.53 9.36 2.96
CA PHE A 36 5.80 8.29 3.93
C PHE A 36 6.78 7.23 3.40
N GLY A 37 6.77 6.96 2.09
CA GLY A 37 7.66 5.99 1.46
C GLY A 37 9.15 6.28 1.64
N ASP A 38 9.52 7.54 1.91
CA ASP A 38 10.91 7.96 2.17
C ASP A 38 11.32 7.73 3.63
N GLN A 39 10.38 7.48 4.54
CA GLN A 39 10.65 7.29 5.97
C GLN A 39 10.92 5.83 6.35
N VAL A 40 10.59 4.88 5.48
CA VAL A 40 10.73 3.44 5.73
C VAL A 40 11.99 2.87 5.07
N ASP A 41 12.55 1.81 5.64
CA ASP A 41 13.75 1.13 5.07
C ASP A 41 13.54 0.69 3.61
N ARG A 42 12.35 0.15 3.29
CA ARG A 42 11.99 -0.26 1.92
C ARG A 42 10.54 0.04 1.60
N CYS A 43 10.35 0.78 0.50
CA CYS A 43 9.07 0.98 -0.17
C CYS A 43 9.08 0.28 -1.53
N TYR A 44 8.26 -0.75 -1.70
CA TYR A 44 8.22 -1.56 -2.92
C TYR A 44 7.26 -0.93 -3.94
N ARG A 45 7.76 -0.68 -5.16
CA ARG A 45 6.93 -0.24 -6.28
C ARG A 45 6.41 -1.44 -7.07
N CYS A 46 5.09 -1.64 -7.07
CA CYS A 46 4.38 -2.74 -7.71
C CYS A 46 3.44 -2.22 -8.81
N PRO A 47 3.90 -2.16 -10.08
CA PRO A 47 3.05 -1.78 -11.20
C PRO A 47 2.13 -2.94 -11.61
N LEU A 48 0.83 -2.68 -11.71
CA LEU A 48 -0.18 -3.59 -12.21
C LEU A 48 -0.62 -3.22 -13.63
N ARG A 49 -0.71 -4.25 -14.47
CA ARG A 49 -1.22 -4.22 -15.83
C ARG A 49 -2.65 -4.75 -15.88
N GLN A 50 -3.34 -4.44 -16.96
CA GLN A 50 -4.67 -4.99 -17.24
C GLN A 50 -4.68 -6.53 -17.09
N GLY A 51 -5.70 -7.04 -16.40
CA GLY A 51 -5.88 -8.48 -16.16
C GLY A 51 -5.09 -9.05 -14.97
N GLN A 52 -4.21 -8.27 -14.32
CA GLN A 52 -3.52 -8.72 -13.12
C GLN A 52 -4.36 -8.51 -11.86
N THR A 53 -4.21 -9.44 -10.91
CA THR A 53 -4.82 -9.38 -9.58
C THR A 53 -3.74 -9.25 -8.51
N LEU A 54 -3.92 -8.34 -7.56
CA LEU A 54 -3.04 -8.14 -6.42
C LEU A 54 -3.78 -8.47 -5.13
N PHE A 55 -3.18 -9.30 -4.29
CA PHE A 55 -3.61 -9.52 -2.90
C PHE A 55 -2.67 -8.76 -1.97
N ILE A 56 -3.20 -7.85 -1.17
CA ILE A 56 -2.44 -7.11 -0.16
C ILE A 56 -2.69 -7.78 1.20
N PRO A 57 -1.66 -8.35 1.86
CA PRO A 57 -1.85 -8.98 3.17
C PRO A 57 -2.18 -7.96 4.26
N THR A 58 -2.72 -8.43 5.39
CA THR A 58 -3.08 -7.61 6.55
C THR A 58 -1.95 -6.68 6.98
N GLY A 59 -2.29 -5.41 7.24
CA GLY A 59 -1.42 -4.40 7.84
C GLY A 59 -0.50 -3.66 6.87
N TRP A 60 -0.34 -4.11 5.63
CA TRP A 60 0.56 -3.46 4.67
C TRP A 60 0.14 -2.01 4.39
N ILE A 61 1.05 -1.09 4.68
CA ILE A 61 0.88 0.33 4.40
C ILE A 61 1.07 0.54 2.90
N HIS A 62 0.14 1.23 2.25
CA HIS A 62 0.19 1.39 0.81
C HIS A 62 -0.32 2.75 0.31
N ALA A 63 0.23 3.17 -0.83
CA ALA A 63 -0.25 4.28 -1.64
C ALA A 63 -0.46 3.82 -3.09
N VAL A 64 -1.36 4.48 -3.82
CA VAL A 64 -1.72 4.08 -5.19
C VAL A 64 -1.65 5.26 -6.13
N LEU A 65 -0.87 5.12 -7.20
CA LEU A 65 -0.86 6.03 -8.34
C LEU A 65 -1.61 5.39 -9.51
N THR A 66 -2.52 6.14 -10.13
CA THR A 66 -3.25 5.72 -11.33
C THR A 66 -2.74 6.58 -12.50
N PRO A 67 -1.71 6.13 -13.26
CA PRO A 67 -1.05 6.96 -14.27
C PRO A 67 -1.84 7.11 -15.58
N VAL A 68 -2.87 6.29 -15.78
CA VAL A 68 -3.78 6.32 -16.94
C VAL A 68 -5.18 5.97 -16.47
N ASP A 69 -6.21 6.39 -17.21
CA ASP A 69 -7.60 6.06 -16.90
C ASP A 69 -7.77 4.54 -16.76
N CYS A 70 -8.28 4.12 -15.61
CA CYS A 70 -8.32 2.72 -15.23
C CYS A 70 -9.61 2.41 -14.46
N LEU A 71 -10.30 1.34 -14.88
CA LEU A 71 -11.37 0.71 -14.11
C LEU A 71 -10.80 -0.54 -13.41
N ALA A 72 -11.04 -0.66 -12.11
CA ALA A 72 -10.59 -1.80 -11.30
C ALA A 72 -11.71 -2.27 -10.37
N PHE A 73 -11.69 -3.57 -10.05
CA PHE A 73 -12.57 -4.20 -9.05
C PHE A 73 -11.73 -4.68 -7.87
N GLY A 74 -12.28 -4.60 -6.67
CA GLY A 74 -11.60 -5.01 -5.44
C GLY A 74 -12.55 -5.18 -4.27
N GLY A 75 -12.03 -5.71 -3.17
CA GLY A 75 -12.74 -5.93 -1.92
C GLY A 75 -11.77 -6.23 -0.78
N ASN A 76 -12.25 -6.11 0.45
CA ASN A 76 -11.50 -6.43 1.66
C ASN A 76 -12.16 -7.61 2.37
N PHE A 77 -11.35 -8.49 2.96
CA PHE A 77 -11.83 -9.60 3.77
C PHE A 77 -10.87 -9.85 4.93
N LEU A 78 -11.41 -10.37 6.04
CA LEU A 78 -10.63 -10.87 7.17
C LEU A 78 -10.46 -12.38 7.05
N HIS A 79 -9.38 -12.92 7.61
CA HIS A 79 -9.14 -14.37 7.64
C HIS A 79 -8.37 -14.78 8.90
N SER A 80 -8.31 -16.08 9.19
CA SER A 80 -7.74 -16.60 10.44
C SER A 80 -6.21 -16.74 10.44
N LEU A 81 -5.51 -16.35 9.36
CA LEU A 81 -4.06 -16.59 9.23
C LEU A 81 -3.19 -15.51 9.89
N ASN A 82 -3.75 -14.33 10.21
CA ASN A 82 -2.99 -13.25 10.83
C ASN A 82 -3.88 -12.38 11.73
N ILE A 83 -4.60 -13.03 12.65
CA ILE A 83 -5.55 -12.37 13.56
C ILE A 83 -4.85 -11.30 14.41
N ASP A 84 -3.64 -11.57 14.90
CA ASP A 84 -2.89 -10.63 15.74
C ASP A 84 -2.66 -9.29 15.05
N MET A 85 -2.28 -9.30 13.77
CA MET A 85 -2.14 -8.06 12.98
C MET A 85 -3.50 -7.42 12.66
N GLN A 86 -4.57 -8.20 12.53
CA GLN A 86 -5.92 -7.66 12.26
C GLN A 86 -6.50 -6.93 13.48
N LEU A 87 -6.08 -7.30 14.70
CA LEU A 87 -6.57 -6.72 15.96
C LEU A 87 -5.71 -5.56 16.47
N LYS A 88 -4.57 -5.30 15.82
CA LYS A 88 -3.61 -4.26 16.20
C LYS A 88 -4.07 -2.89 15.73
#